data_AF-A0AA39VUC9-F1
#
_entry.id   AF-A0AA39VUC9-F1
#
_cell.length_a   1.000
_cell.length_b   1.000
_cell.length_c   1.000
_cell.angle_alpha   90.00
_cell.angle_beta   90.00
_cell.angle_gamma   90.00
#
_symmetry.space_group_name_H-M   'P 1'
#
loop_
_entity.id
_entity.type
_entity.pdbx_description
1 polymer ?
#
loop_
_entity_poly.entity_id
_entity_poly.type
_entity_poly.pdbx_seq_one_letter_code
_entity_poly.pdbx_strand_id
1 'polypeptide(L)'
;MKPMISSSLVFVSLLFLFFLLLLAQADQPTTPPSQPPSVACKSTPYPKLCRSILSAFKFSPSDPYDYGKFSVKQCLKQAERLSKTIKHYLTHRKERSILSHMEVGALDDSGS
;
A
#
# COMPACT_ATOMS: atom_id res chain seq x y z
N MET A 1 -8.08 -34.24 44.03
CA MET A 1 -6.99 -33.93 43.08
C MET A 1 -7.00 -32.43 42.85
N LYS A 2 -5.95 -31.70 43.27
CA LYS A 2 -5.86 -30.24 43.13
C LYS A 2 -4.98 -29.92 41.90
N PRO A 3 -5.43 -29.09 40.96
CA PRO A 3 -4.60 -28.76 39.81
C PRO A 3 -3.41 -27.92 40.27
N MET A 4 -2.19 -28.45 40.11
CA MET A 4 -0.96 -27.68 40.19
C MET A 4 -0.84 -26.85 38.91
N ILE A 5 -1.47 -25.67 38.92
CA ILE A 5 -1.22 -24.67 37.90
C ILE A 5 0.17 -24.11 38.20
N SER A 6 1.16 -24.49 37.39
CA SER A 6 2.53 -24.01 37.54
C SER A 6 2.57 -22.49 37.44
N SER A 7 3.25 -21.81 38.38
CA SER A 7 3.42 -20.35 38.37
C SER A 7 3.96 -19.82 37.03
N SER A 8 4.75 -20.62 36.31
CA SER A 8 5.24 -20.28 34.98
C SER A 8 4.13 -20.14 33.94
N LEU A 9 3.08 -20.97 34.01
CA LEU A 9 1.94 -20.92 33.09
C LEU A 9 1.10 -19.65 33.32
N VAL A 10 0.93 -19.27 34.58
CA VAL A 10 0.24 -18.02 34.97
C VAL A 10 1.00 -16.81 34.45
N PHE A 11 2.32 -16.81 34.58
CA PHE A 11 3.17 -15.71 34.11
C PHE A 11 3.11 -15.54 32.58
N VAL A 12 3.22 -16.63 31.82
CA VAL A 12 3.11 -16.59 30.35
C VAL A 12 1.72 -16.10 29.91
N SER A 13 0.66 -16.54 30.58
CA SER A 13 -0.70 -16.10 30.28
C SER A 13 -0.91 -14.61 30.57
N LEU A 14 -0.31 -14.08 31.64
CA LEU A 14 -0.34 -12.65 31.96
C LEU A 14 0.43 -11.81 30.94
N LEU A 15 1.61 -12.27 30.51
CA LEU A 15 2.38 -11.59 29.46
C LEU A 15 1.62 -11.55 28.13
N PHE A 16 0.96 -12.65 27.75
CA PHE A 16 0.16 -12.72 26.54
C PHE A 16 -1.05 -11.78 26.59
N LEU A 17 -1.77 -11.74 27.73
CA LEU A 17 -2.88 -10.80 27.94
C LEU A 17 -2.41 -9.34 27.92
N PHE A 18 -1.25 -9.05 28.52
CA PHE A 18 -0.65 -7.72 28.49
C PHE A 18 -0.28 -7.30 27.06
N PHE A 19 0.29 -8.21 26.27
CA PHE A 19 0.63 -7.96 24.87
C PHE A 19 -0.63 -7.69 24.02
N LEU A 20 -1.70 -8.49 24.22
CA LEU A 20 -3.00 -8.25 23.57
C LEU A 20 -3.62 -6.91 23.97
N LEU A 21 -3.47 -6.50 25.24
CA LEU A 21 -3.95 -5.21 25.72
C LEU A 21 -3.18 -4.05 25.10
N LEU A 22 -1.86 -4.17 24.94
CA LEU A 22 -1.05 -3.18 24.21
C LEU A 22 -1.48 -3.07 22.74
N LEU A 23 -1.69 -4.19 22.07
CA LEU A 23 -2.19 -4.22 20.69
C LEU A 23 -3.57 -3.56 20.56
N ALA A 24 -4.46 -3.76 21.54
CA ALA A 24 -5.78 -3.13 21.54
C ALA A 24 -5.71 -1.60 21.77
N GLN A 25 -4.69 -1.10 22.45
CA GLN A 25 -4.48 0.35 22.66
C GLN A 25 -3.77 1.05 21.50
N ALA A 26 -3.10 0.30 20.61
CA ALA A 26 -2.42 0.86 19.45
C ALA A 26 -3.37 1.50 18.42
N ASP A 27 -4.67 1.20 18.51
CA ASP A 27 -5.71 1.62 17.55
C ASP A 27 -6.55 2.81 18.02
N GLN A 28 -6.12 3.59 19.02
CA GLN A 28 -6.75 4.88 19.24
C GLN A 28 -6.47 5.78 18.03
N PRO A 29 -7.47 6.11 17.19
CA PRO A 29 -7.28 7.00 16.08
C PRO A 29 -7.22 8.40 16.68
N THR A 30 -6.03 8.79 17.14
CA THR A 30 -5.72 10.20 17.35
C THR A 30 -5.57 10.74 15.94
N THR A 31 -6.69 11.14 15.31
CA THR A 31 -6.67 11.71 13.96
C THR A 31 -5.68 12.88 14.00
N PRO A 32 -4.50 12.77 13.38
CA PRO A 32 -3.58 13.87 13.35
C PRO A 32 -4.28 15.04 12.64
N PRO A 33 -4.05 16.29 13.04
CA PRO A 33 -4.63 17.43 12.35
C PRO A 33 -4.33 17.31 10.85
N SER A 34 -5.31 17.66 10.01
CA SER A 34 -5.18 17.60 8.54
C SER A 34 -3.84 18.18 8.11
N GLN A 35 -2.96 17.32 7.62
CA GLN A 35 -1.61 17.73 7.23
C GLN A 35 -1.59 18.07 5.75
N PRO A 36 -0.92 19.15 5.33
CA PRO A 36 -0.77 19.44 3.93
C PRO A 36 0.07 18.33 3.25
N PRO A 37 -0.13 18.07 1.95
CA PRO A 37 0.64 17.08 1.20
C PRO A 37 2.16 17.27 1.32
N SER A 38 2.62 18.51 1.51
CA SER A 38 4.03 18.83 1.69
C SER A 38 4.66 18.17 2.92
N VAL A 39 3.88 17.97 3.99
CA VAL A 39 4.33 17.30 5.22
C VAL A 39 4.30 15.80 5.04
N ALA A 40 3.20 15.25 4.51
CA ALA A 40 3.05 13.82 4.25
C ALA A 40 4.12 13.27 3.30
N CYS A 41 4.53 14.06 2.29
CA CYS A 41 5.52 13.61 1.32
C CYS A 41 6.98 13.65 1.79
N LYS A 42 7.29 14.25 2.95
CA LYS A 42 8.69 14.38 3.44
C LYS A 42 9.33 13.04 3.75
N SER A 43 8.56 12.10 4.29
CA SER A 43 9.02 10.75 4.64
C SER A 43 9.10 9.80 3.44
N THR A 44 8.69 10.25 2.24
CA THR A 44 8.71 9.41 1.04
C THR A 44 10.09 9.46 0.37
N PRO A 45 10.56 8.34 -0.25
CA PRO A 45 11.79 8.35 -1.06
C PRO A 45 11.74 9.29 -2.26
N TYR A 46 10.53 9.63 -2.74
CA TYR A 46 10.31 10.50 -3.90
C TYR A 46 9.36 11.68 -3.59
N PRO A 47 9.81 12.70 -2.81
CA PRO A 47 8.93 13.76 -2.32
C PRO A 47 8.30 14.62 -3.44
N LYS A 48 8.99 14.82 -4.56
CA LYS A 48 8.47 15.57 -5.72
C LYS A 48 7.33 14.82 -6.40
N LEU A 49 7.51 13.53 -6.64
CA LEU A 49 6.49 12.67 -7.24
C LEU A 49 5.27 12.56 -6.32
N CYS A 50 5.49 12.33 -5.03
CA CYS A 50 4.41 12.29 -4.04
C CYS A 50 3.55 13.57 -4.09
N ARG A 51 4.17 14.77 -4.13
CA ARG A 51 3.42 16.03 -4.26
C ARG A 51 2.63 16.11 -5.57
N SER A 52 3.18 15.63 -6.67
CA SER A 52 2.47 15.59 -7.97
C SER A 52 1.31 14.60 -7.98
N ILE A 53 1.41 13.49 -7.25
CA ILE A 53 0.31 12.52 -7.13
C ILE A 53 -0.78 13.14 -6.25
N LEU A 54 -0.39 13.68 -5.10
CA LEU A 54 -1.33 14.26 -4.15
C LEU A 54 -1.93 15.60 -4.59
N SER A 55 -1.36 16.29 -5.58
CA SER A 55 -1.97 17.52 -6.14
C SER A 55 -3.30 17.23 -6.86
N ALA A 56 -3.55 15.99 -7.27
CA ALA A 56 -4.85 15.58 -7.80
C ALA A 56 -5.91 15.40 -6.70
N PHE A 57 -5.50 15.44 -5.43
CA PHE A 57 -6.36 15.37 -4.27
C PHE A 57 -6.95 16.76 -3.99
N LYS A 58 -8.19 17.00 -4.43
CA LYS A 58 -8.81 18.34 -4.47
C LYS A 58 -8.94 19.05 -3.11
N PHE A 59 -9.02 18.29 -2.02
CA PHE A 59 -9.14 18.81 -0.66
C PHE A 59 -8.21 18.02 0.26
N SER A 60 -7.39 18.67 1.07
CA SER A 60 -6.59 17.96 2.08
C SER A 60 -7.51 17.11 2.96
N PRO A 61 -7.24 15.79 3.11
CA PRO A 61 -8.10 14.93 3.89
C PRO A 61 -8.00 15.30 5.36
N SER A 62 -9.10 15.12 6.08
CA SER A 62 -9.11 15.22 7.54
C SER A 62 -8.30 14.09 8.18
N ASP A 63 -8.26 12.93 7.54
CA ASP A 63 -7.49 11.76 7.97
C ASP A 63 -6.26 11.56 7.06
N PRO A 64 -5.02 11.63 7.59
CA PRO A 64 -3.81 11.33 6.84
C PRO A 64 -3.80 9.95 6.16
N TYR A 65 -4.54 8.97 6.68
CA TYR A 65 -4.67 7.63 6.09
C TYR A 65 -5.34 7.66 4.70
N ASP A 66 -6.14 8.68 4.41
CA ASP A 66 -6.78 8.82 3.11
C ASP A 66 -5.79 9.14 1.97
N TYR A 67 -4.64 9.75 2.28
CA TYR A 67 -3.56 9.87 1.30
C TYR A 67 -3.00 8.52 0.88
N GLY A 68 -2.91 7.57 1.82
CA GLY A 68 -2.52 6.18 1.56
C GLY A 68 -3.54 5.50 0.65
N LYS A 69 -4.83 5.54 1.03
CA LYS A 69 -5.92 4.97 0.21
C LYS A 69 -5.94 5.54 -1.20
N PHE A 70 -5.79 6.86 -1.34
CA PHE A 70 -5.76 7.51 -2.63
C PHE A 70 -4.57 7.04 -3.48
N SER A 71 -3.38 7.01 -2.89
CA SER A 71 -2.16 6.59 -3.58
C SER A 71 -2.28 5.15 -4.10
N VAL A 72 -2.77 4.23 -3.26
CA VAL A 72 -3.03 2.82 -3.66
C VAL A 72 -4.02 2.74 -4.82
N LYS A 73 -5.14 3.48 -4.75
CA LYS A 73 -6.13 3.53 -5.84
C LYS A 73 -5.54 4.05 -7.16
N GLN A 74 -4.70 5.08 -7.11
CA GLN A 74 -4.02 5.59 -8.31
C GLN A 74 -3.02 4.58 -8.87
N CYS A 75 -2.22 3.92 -8.01
CA CYS A 75 -1.30 2.87 -8.44
C CYS A 75 -2.04 1.73 -9.15
N LEU A 76 -3.13 1.24 -8.56
CA LEU A 76 -3.94 0.18 -9.17
C LEU A 76 -4.50 0.61 -10.52
N LYS A 77 -5.08 1.81 -10.61
CA LYS A 77 -5.60 2.36 -11.87
C LYS A 77 -4.54 2.46 -12.96
N GLN A 78 -3.32 2.85 -12.61
CA GLN A 78 -2.23 2.93 -13.58
C GLN A 78 -1.71 1.53 -13.97
N ALA A 79 -1.65 0.59 -13.03
CA ALA A 79 -1.29 -0.79 -13.30
C ALA A 79 -2.28 -1.47 -14.26
N GLU A 80 -3.59 -1.28 -14.04
CA GLU A 80 -4.64 -1.78 -14.94
C GLU A 80 -4.52 -1.19 -16.35
N ARG A 81 -4.27 0.12 -16.46
CA ARG A 81 -4.06 0.79 -17.75
C ARG A 81 -2.82 0.26 -18.45
N LEU A 82 -1.73 0.08 -17.72
CA LEU A 82 -0.50 -0.49 -18.26
C LEU A 82 -0.74 -1.91 -18.77
N SER A 83 -1.35 -2.78 -17.96
CA SER A 83 -1.69 -4.16 -18.36
C SER A 83 -2.56 -4.18 -19.62
N LYS A 84 -3.57 -3.30 -19.71
CA LYS A 84 -4.40 -3.16 -20.91
C LYS A 84 -3.58 -2.75 -22.13
N THR A 85 -2.65 -1.81 -21.97
CA THR A 85 -1.74 -1.38 -23.04
C THR A 85 -0.80 -2.51 -23.47
N ILE A 86 -0.16 -3.20 -22.52
CA ILE A 86 0.70 -4.37 -22.79
C ILE A 86 -0.09 -5.41 -23.59
N LYS A 87 -1.29 -5.78 -23.12
CA LYS A 87 -2.16 -6.71 -23.83
C LYS A 87 -2.52 -6.23 -25.23
N HIS A 88 -2.76 -4.94 -25.43
CA HIS A 88 -3.02 -4.37 -26.75
C HIS A 88 -1.84 -4.60 -27.70
N TYR A 89 -0.62 -4.28 -27.27
CA TYR A 89 0.61 -4.49 -28.06
C TYR A 89 0.86 -5.96 -28.39
N LEU A 90 0.58 -6.88 -27.46
CA LEU A 90 0.79 -8.32 -27.66
C LEU A 90 -0.29 -8.98 -28.54
N THR A 91 -1.52 -8.46 -28.54
CA THR A 91 -2.66 -9.08 -29.25
C THR A 91 -2.90 -8.52 -30.65
N HIS A 92 -2.54 -7.26 -30.90
CA HIS A 92 -2.78 -6.62 -32.19
C HIS A 92 -1.60 -6.85 -33.13
N ARG A 93 -1.83 -7.58 -34.23
CA ARG A 93 -0.76 -7.94 -35.21
C ARG A 93 0.06 -6.75 -35.68
N LYS A 94 -0.59 -5.60 -35.91
CA LYS A 94 0.06 -4.36 -36.35
C LYS A 94 1.05 -3.85 -35.30
N GLU A 95 0.61 -3.70 -34.06
CA GLU A 95 1.47 -3.24 -32.96
C GLU A 95 2.58 -4.24 -32.66
N ARG A 96 2.25 -5.53 -32.63
CA ARG A 96 3.22 -6.61 -32.42
C ARG A 96 4.29 -6.66 -33.50
N SER A 97 3.96 -6.31 -34.75
CA SER A 97 4.93 -6.33 -35.86
C SER A 97 6.00 -5.24 -35.76
N ILE A 98 5.80 -4.23 -34.91
CA ILE A 98 6.76 -3.15 -34.65
C ILE A 98 7.77 -3.56 -33.55
N LEU A 99 7.40 -4.53 -32.72
CA LEU A 99 8.22 -4.99 -31.60
C LEU A 99 9.23 -6.05 -32.04
N SER A 100 10.44 -5.95 -31.48
CA SER A 100 11.44 -7.01 -31.55
C SER A 100 11.05 -8.20 -30.69
N HIS A 101 11.70 -9.35 -30.93
CA HIS A 101 11.48 -10.56 -30.14
C HIS A 101 11.79 -10.34 -28.64
N MET A 102 12.81 -9.53 -28.32
CA MET A 102 13.16 -9.21 -26.94
C MET A 102 12.09 -8.35 -26.26
N GLU A 103 11.52 -7.39 -26.97
CA GLU A 103 10.44 -6.54 -26.45
C GLU A 103 9.16 -7.34 -26.23
N VAL A 104 8.83 -8.27 -27.14
CA VAL A 104 7.69 -9.18 -26.94
C VAL A 104 7.88 -10.02 -25.68
N GLY A 105 9.06 -10.62 -25.48
CA GLY A 105 9.36 -11.39 -24.26
C GLY A 105 9.23 -10.56 -22.98
N ALA A 106 9.83 -9.36 -22.96
CA ALA A 106 9.76 -8.48 -21.79
C ALA A 106 8.33 -8.04 -21.45
N LEU A 107 7.50 -7.79 -22.47
CA LEU A 107 6.09 -7.43 -22.30
C LEU A 107 5.23 -8.62 -21.82
N ASP A 108 5.53 -9.83 -22.28
CA ASP A 108 4.83 -11.06 -21.88
C ASP A 108 5.13 -11.41 -20.41
N ASP A 109 6.40 -11.28 -19.99
CA ASP A 109 6.85 -11.47 -18.61
C ASP A 109 6.22 -10.47 -17.64
N SER A 110 6.00 -9.22 -18.10
CA SER A 110 5.42 -8.15 -17.28
C SER A 110 3.88 -8.13 -17.29
N GLY A 111 3.26 -8.90 -18.19
CA GLY A 111 1.81 -8.92 -18.43
C GLY A 111 1.08 -10.17 -17.92
N SER A 112 1.82 -11.21 -17.53
CA SER A 112 1.33 -12.47 -16.94
C SER A 112 1.10 -12.35 -15.43
#